data_AF-A0A9C6T7X6-F1
#
_entry.id   AF-A0A9C6T7X6-F1
#
_cell.length_a   1.000
_cell.length_b   1.000
_cell.length_c   1.000
_cell.angle_alpha   90.00
_cell.angle_beta   90.00
_cell.angle_gamma   90.00
#
_symmetry.space_group_name_H-M   'P 1'
#
loop_
_entity.id
_entity.type
_entity.pdbx_description
1 polymer ?
#
loop_
_entity_poly.entity_id
_entity_poly.type
_entity_poly.pdbx_seq_one_letter_code
_entity_poly.pdbx_strand_id
1 'polypeptide(L)'
;MIRIGVFRFLVWAHHTFTVGSFDTHAYFTAGLHYLVGKIFGQTYLETLDYPYAYAGWNALSSFGSYISVARIRCLFIVVTITLSNGNNITKANIPWAVEQNSTTLEWPIQSPPAFHTYRELPAM
;
A
#
# COMPACT_ATOMS: atom_id res chain seq x y z
N MET A 1 -6.84 -1.87 23.93
CA MET A 1 -6.20 -3.15 24.28
C MET A 1 -6.00 -4.10 23.09
N ILE A 2 -6.84 -4.05 22.04
CA ILE A 2 -6.73 -4.89 20.81
C ILE A 2 -5.44 -4.66 19.99
N ARG A 3 -4.85 -3.46 20.03
CA ARG A 3 -3.68 -3.09 19.19
C ARG A 3 -2.38 -3.85 19.49
N ILE A 4 -2.11 -4.22 20.74
CA ILE A 4 -0.83 -4.89 21.11
C ILE A 4 -0.88 -6.38 20.76
N GLY A 5 -2.04 -7.03 20.89
CA GLY A 5 -2.21 -8.45 20.58
C GLY A 5 -2.00 -8.74 19.09
N VAL A 6 -2.60 -7.93 18.22
CA VAL A 6 -2.44 -8.05 16.76
C VAL A 6 -0.98 -7.85 16.35
N PHE A 7 -0.31 -6.84 16.91
CA PHE A 7 1.10 -6.58 16.60
C PHE A 7 2.01 -7.73 17.04
N ARG A 8 1.82 -8.27 18.25
CA ARG A 8 2.60 -9.42 18.74
C ARG A 8 2.37 -10.69 17.91
N PHE A 9 1.14 -10.90 17.46
CA PHE A 9 0.83 -12.01 16.57
C PHE A 9 1.52 -11.86 15.22
N LEU A 10 1.50 -10.66 14.63
CA LEU A 10 2.16 -10.39 13.35
C LEU A 10 3.67 -10.56 13.44
N VAL A 11 4.31 -10.08 14.51
CA VAL A 11 5.74 -10.27 14.75
C VAL A 11 6.09 -11.75 14.92
N TRP A 12 5.30 -12.49 15.70
CA TRP A 12 5.48 -13.93 15.87
C TRP A 12 5.30 -14.70 14.56
N ALA A 13 4.26 -14.38 13.79
CA ALA A 13 3.98 -15.00 12.50
C ALA A 13 5.11 -14.72 11.50
N HIS A 14 5.57 -13.48 11.41
CA HIS A 14 6.68 -13.09 10.53
C HIS A 14 7.98 -13.83 10.92
N HIS A 15 8.34 -13.84 12.20
CA HIS A 15 9.54 -14.53 12.66
C HIS A 15 9.46 -16.04 12.37
N THR A 16 8.32 -16.67 12.65
CA THR A 16 8.09 -18.10 12.39
C THR A 16 8.21 -18.42 10.89
N PHE A 17 7.75 -17.53 10.01
CA PHE A 17 7.87 -17.70 8.57
C PHE A 17 9.29 -17.45 8.06
N THR A 18 10.04 -16.49 8.62
CA THR A 18 11.39 -16.15 8.14
C THR A 18 12.46 -17.13 8.63
N VAL A 19 12.35 -17.66 9.85
CA VAL A 19 13.40 -18.53 10.45
C VAL A 19 12.94 -19.96 10.77
N GLY A 20 11.67 -20.30 10.51
CA GLY A 20 11.14 -21.63 10.76
C GLY A 20 11.76 -22.72 9.87
N SER A 21 11.72 -23.96 10.36
CA SER A 21 12.01 -25.15 9.55
C SER A 21 10.86 -25.42 8.57
N PHE A 22 11.11 -26.26 7.57
CA PHE A 22 10.09 -26.69 6.59
C PHE A 22 8.82 -27.22 7.26
N ASP A 23 8.96 -28.05 8.30
CA ASP A 23 7.82 -28.57 9.06
C ASP A 23 7.05 -27.44 9.75
N THR A 24 7.76 -26.46 10.32
CA THR A 24 7.15 -25.29 10.97
C THR A 24 6.36 -24.44 9.98
N HIS A 25 6.90 -24.24 8.77
CA HIS A 25 6.20 -23.54 7.69
C HIS A 25 4.97 -24.31 7.21
N ALA A 26 5.07 -25.64 7.11
CA ALA A 26 3.96 -26.50 6.72
C ALA A 26 2.82 -26.41 7.75
N TYR A 27 3.10 -26.51 9.05
CA TYR A 27 2.09 -26.38 10.11
C TYR A 27 1.46 -24.99 10.15
N PHE A 28 2.26 -23.93 10.00
CA PHE A 28 1.76 -22.56 9.96
C PHE A 28 0.83 -22.33 8.75
N THR A 29 1.27 -22.79 7.57
CA THR A 29 0.51 -22.66 6.33
C THR A 29 -0.77 -23.49 6.35
N ALA A 30 -0.73 -24.69 6.91
CA ALA A 30 -1.90 -25.55 7.10
C ALA A 30 -2.89 -24.95 8.11
N GLY A 31 -2.41 -24.41 9.23
CA GLY A 31 -3.25 -23.73 10.21
C GLY A 31 -3.92 -22.47 9.66
N LEU A 32 -3.19 -21.69 8.85
CA LEU A 32 -3.73 -20.53 8.15
C LEU A 32 -4.80 -20.93 7.12
N HIS A 33 -4.55 -21.96 6.31
CA HIS A 33 -5.54 -22.50 5.36
C HIS A 33 -6.78 -23.04 6.08
N TYR A 34 -6.61 -23.73 7.22
CA TYR A 34 -7.74 -24.23 8.02
C TYR A 34 -8.60 -23.09 8.57
N LEU A 35 -7.98 -22.04 9.11
CA LEU A 35 -8.70 -20.88 9.63
C LEU A 35 -9.46 -20.15 8.52
N VAL A 36 -8.80 -19.89 7.40
CA VAL A 36 -9.41 -19.25 6.21
C VAL A 36 -10.54 -20.12 5.69
N GLY A 37 -10.33 -21.43 5.53
CA GLY A 37 -11.35 -22.39 5.12
C GLY A 37 -12.58 -22.38 6.05
N LYS A 38 -12.38 -22.25 7.36
CA LYS A 38 -13.48 -22.13 8.33
C LYS A 38 -14.26 -20.82 8.23
N ILE A 39 -13.59 -19.71 7.90
CA ILE A 39 -14.23 -18.40 7.67
C ILE A 39 -15.09 -18.43 6.39
N PHE A 40 -14.60 -19.11 5.35
CA PHE A 40 -15.25 -19.14 4.03
C PHE A 40 -16.06 -20.41 3.74
N GLY A 41 -16.21 -21.32 4.71
CA GLY A 41 -17.05 -22.53 4.61
C GLY A 41 -16.49 -23.62 3.68
N GLN A 42 -15.17 -23.74 3.55
CA GLN A 42 -14.54 -24.55 2.51
C GLN A 42 -14.04 -25.92 3.03
N THR A 43 -14.44 -27.02 2.39
CA THR A 43 -13.99 -28.41 2.66
C THR A 43 -12.98 -28.87 1.59
N TYR A 44 -11.87 -29.50 1.98
CA TYR A 44 -10.74 -29.87 1.12
C TYR A 44 -11.13 -30.91 0.04
N LEU A 45 -11.61 -30.46 -1.10
CA LEU A 45 -11.79 -31.26 -2.31
C LEU A 45 -11.11 -30.56 -3.48
N GLU A 46 -10.42 -31.32 -4.33
CA GLU A 46 -9.79 -30.75 -5.53
C GLU A 46 -10.85 -30.56 -6.62
N THR A 47 -10.84 -29.38 -7.25
CA THR A 47 -11.60 -29.09 -8.47
C THR A 47 -10.63 -28.92 -9.63
N LEU A 48 -11.09 -29.21 -10.85
CA LEU A 48 -10.27 -29.31 -12.07
C LEU A 48 -9.40 -28.06 -12.37
N ASP A 49 -9.79 -26.88 -11.88
CA ASP A 49 -9.13 -25.60 -12.20
C ASP A 49 -8.07 -25.17 -11.17
N TYR A 50 -8.25 -25.52 -9.88
CA TYR A 50 -7.28 -25.35 -8.79
C TYR A 50 -7.80 -26.05 -7.51
N PRO A 51 -6.92 -26.43 -6.55
CA PRO A 51 -7.36 -26.98 -5.27
C PRO A 51 -8.27 -26.01 -4.52
N TYR A 52 -9.44 -26.46 -4.04
CA TYR A 52 -10.41 -25.61 -3.34
C TYR A 52 -9.84 -24.95 -2.08
N ALA A 53 -8.76 -25.52 -1.51
CA ALA A 53 -7.96 -24.88 -0.46
C ALA A 53 -7.54 -23.43 -0.78
N TYR A 54 -7.37 -23.07 -2.07
CA TYR A 54 -7.01 -21.72 -2.50
C TYR A 54 -8.20 -20.81 -2.84
N ALA A 55 -9.45 -21.31 -2.84
CA ALA A 55 -10.58 -20.51 -3.32
C ALA A 55 -10.87 -19.29 -2.44
N GLY A 56 -10.64 -19.38 -1.12
CA GLY A 56 -10.75 -18.23 -0.21
C GLY A 56 -9.75 -17.12 -0.54
N TRP A 57 -8.49 -17.49 -0.84
CA TRP A 57 -7.46 -16.55 -1.26
C TRP A 57 -7.77 -15.92 -2.62
N ASN A 58 -8.27 -16.71 -3.56
CA ASN A 58 -8.69 -16.22 -4.86
C ASN A 58 -9.90 -15.26 -4.76
N ALA A 59 -10.85 -15.54 -3.88
CA ALA A 59 -11.98 -14.65 -3.60
C ALA A 59 -11.52 -13.32 -3.01
N LEU A 60 -10.63 -13.35 -2.01
CA LEU A 60 -10.07 -12.14 -1.40
C LEU A 60 -9.25 -11.32 -2.40
N SER A 61 -8.40 -11.99 -3.21
CA SER A 61 -7.61 -11.36 -4.27
C SER A 61 -8.50 -10.69 -5.32
N SER A 62 -9.59 -11.37 -5.73
CA SER A 62 -10.58 -10.83 -6.66
C SER A 62 -11.25 -9.58 -6.09
N PHE A 63 -11.63 -9.59 -4.82
CA PHE A 63 -12.17 -8.41 -4.14
C PHE A 63 -11.17 -7.25 -4.10
N GLY A 64 -9.88 -7.54 -3.81
CA GLY A 64 -8.79 -6.55 -3.86
C GLY A 64 -8.56 -5.94 -5.25
N SER A 65 -8.79 -6.71 -6.32
CA SER A 65 -8.72 -6.22 -7.70
C SER A 65 -9.75 -5.12 -7.97
N TYR A 66 -11.01 -5.32 -7.55
CA TYR A 66 -12.05 -4.30 -7.72
C TYR A 66 -11.71 -2.99 -6.98
N ILE A 67 -11.15 -3.08 -5.77
CA ILE A 67 -10.69 -1.90 -5.01
C ILE A 67 -9.55 -1.20 -5.75
N SER A 68 -8.60 -1.95 -6.31
CA SER A 68 -7.48 -1.40 -7.07
C SER A 68 -7.95 -0.64 -8.31
N VAL A 69 -8.90 -1.18 -9.08
CA VAL A 69 -9.51 -0.49 -10.23
C VAL A 69 -10.21 0.79 -9.80
N ALA A 70 -10.98 0.76 -8.70
CA ALA A 70 -11.64 1.95 -8.16
C ALA A 70 -10.63 3.04 -7.74
N ARG A 71 -9.50 2.65 -7.13
CA ARG A 71 -8.41 3.56 -6.75
C ARG A 71 -7.74 4.20 -7.96
N ILE A 72 -7.45 3.43 -9.01
CA ILE A 72 -6.84 3.96 -10.25
C ILE A 72 -7.79 4.97 -10.90
N ARG A 73 -9.09 4.67 -10.98
CA ARG A 73 -10.09 5.62 -11.49
C ARG A 73 -10.14 6.90 -10.67
N CYS A 74 -10.13 6.80 -9.34
CA CYS A 74 -10.08 7.96 -8.46
C CYS A 74 -8.82 8.81 -8.68
N LEU A 75 -7.66 8.18 -8.85
CA LEU A 75 -6.41 8.87 -9.16
C LEU A 75 -6.52 9.69 -10.45
N PHE A 76 -7.08 9.12 -11.53
CA PHE A 76 -7.27 9.87 -12.77
C PHE A 76 -8.25 11.04 -12.60
N ILE A 77 -9.31 10.88 -11.81
CA ILE A 77 -10.25 11.99 -11.49
C ILE A 77 -9.52 13.10 -10.73
N VAL A 78 -8.69 12.76 -9.74
CA VAL A 78 -7.91 13.75 -9.00
C VAL A 78 -6.93 14.46 -9.94
N VAL A 79 -6.24 13.73 -10.82
CA VAL A 79 -5.33 14.32 -11.81
C VAL A 79 -6.06 15.29 -12.75
N THR A 80 -7.22 14.91 -13.29
CA THR A 80 -7.97 15.80 -14.20
C THR A 80 -8.49 17.04 -13.49
N ILE A 81 -8.96 16.91 -12.24
CA ILE A 81 -9.35 18.05 -11.41
C ILE A 81 -8.13 18.94 -11.15
N THR A 82 -7.00 18.40 -10.71
CA THR A 82 -5.79 19.18 -10.42
C THR A 82 -5.27 19.92 -11.65
N LEU A 83 -5.30 19.31 -12.83
CA LEU A 83 -4.86 19.97 -14.07
C LEU A 83 -5.85 21.03 -14.58
N SER A 84 -7.15 20.84 -14.34
CA SER A 84 -8.19 21.78 -14.81
C SER A 84 -8.46 22.91 -13.81
N ASN A 85 -8.06 22.74 -12.56
CA ASN A 85 -8.29 23.71 -11.50
C ASN A 85 -7.17 24.76 -11.52
N GLY A 86 -7.47 25.96 -12.03
CA GLY A 86 -6.52 27.08 -12.15
C GLY A 86 -6.17 27.79 -10.84
N ASN A 87 -6.48 27.19 -9.69
CA ASN A 87 -6.16 27.77 -8.39
C ASN A 87 -4.66 27.68 -8.12
N ASN A 88 -4.06 28.82 -7.80
CA ASN A 88 -2.64 28.88 -7.45
C ASN A 88 -2.34 28.11 -6.16
N ILE A 89 -1.12 27.59 -6.09
CA ILE A 89 -0.58 27.02 -4.86
C ILE A 89 -0.45 28.14 -3.83
N THR A 90 -1.12 27.98 -2.69
CA THR A 90 -1.03 28.92 -1.56
C THR A 90 -0.63 28.17 -0.31
N LYS A 91 -0.02 28.88 0.65
CA LYS A 91 0.34 28.33 1.96
C LYS A 91 -0.87 27.77 2.73
N ALA A 92 -2.07 28.29 2.48
CA ALA A 92 -3.30 27.79 3.07
C ALA A 92 -3.70 26.39 2.56
N ASN A 93 -3.42 26.11 1.29
CA ASN A 93 -3.73 24.82 0.66
C ASN A 93 -2.58 23.81 0.83
N ILE A 94 -1.34 24.28 0.82
CA ILE A 94 -0.13 23.46 0.76
C ILE A 94 0.96 24.08 1.67
N PRO A 95 1.07 23.66 2.95
CA PRO A 95 1.96 24.31 3.92
C PRO A 95 3.45 24.30 3.57
N TRP A 96 3.88 23.27 2.84
CA TRP A 96 5.26 22.95 2.47
C TRP A 96 5.70 23.64 1.17
N ALA A 97 4.76 24.11 0.34
CA ALA A 97 5.08 24.74 -0.94
C ALA A 97 5.55 26.21 -0.82
N VAL A 98 5.52 26.79 0.39
CA VAL A 98 5.96 28.16 0.67
C VAL A 98 6.88 28.15 1.89
N GLU A 99 7.81 27.20 1.92
CA GLU A 99 8.82 27.11 2.97
C GLU A 99 10.16 27.64 2.46
N GLN A 100 10.60 28.76 3.02
CA GLN A 100 11.88 29.40 2.65
C GLN A 100 13.10 28.70 3.27
N ASN A 101 12.90 27.88 4.31
CA ASN A 101 13.97 27.18 5.04
C ASN A 101 13.74 25.66 5.03
N SER A 102 13.50 25.11 3.85
CA SER A 102 13.36 23.68 3.64
C SER A 102 14.69 22.95 3.84
N THR A 103 14.62 21.71 4.35
CA THR A 103 15.79 20.81 4.47
C THR A 103 16.27 20.27 3.13
N THR A 104 15.47 20.44 2.07
CA THR A 104 15.77 20.00 0.71
C THR A 104 15.57 21.14 -0.30
N LEU A 105 16.31 21.10 -1.40
CA LEU A 105 16.43 22.22 -2.35
C LEU A 105 15.22 22.40 -3.29
N GLU A 106 14.29 21.44 -3.32
CA GLU A 106 13.12 21.45 -4.22
C GLU A 106 11.91 22.27 -3.74
N TRP A 107 11.83 22.62 -2.46
CA TRP A 107 10.73 23.41 -1.90
C TRP A 107 10.86 24.93 -1.99
N PRO A 108 12.05 25.54 -1.91
CA PRO A 108 12.17 26.99 -2.02
C PRO A 108 12.07 27.50 -3.48
N ILE A 109 12.04 26.62 -4.48
CA ILE A 109 11.97 27.02 -5.90
C ILE A 109 10.53 27.33 -6.34
N GLN A 110 10.39 28.20 -7.33
CA GLN A 110 9.10 28.57 -7.91
C GLN A 110 8.43 27.39 -8.66
N SER A 111 7.09 27.36 -8.64
CA SER A 111 6.29 26.41 -9.41
C SER A 111 5.49 27.15 -10.51
N PRO A 112 5.67 26.83 -11.80
CA PRO A 112 6.59 25.82 -12.34
C PRO A 112 8.07 26.27 -12.26
N PRO A 113 9.04 25.33 -12.18
CA PRO A 113 10.46 25.67 -12.18
C PRO A 113 10.87 26.45 -13.43
N ALA A 114 11.77 27.43 -13.25
CA ALA A 114 12.37 28.13 -14.39
C ALA A 114 13.28 27.21 -15.20
N PHE A 115 13.49 27.51 -16.48
CA PHE A 115 14.36 26.73 -17.38
C PHE A 115 15.81 26.63 -16.87
N HIS A 116 16.29 27.72 -16.27
CA HIS A 116 17.54 27.75 -15.51
C HIS A 116 17.21 28.06 -14.05
N THR A 117 16.97 26.99 -13.25
CA THR A 117 16.48 27.09 -11.87
C THR A 117 17.43 27.86 -10.95
N TYR A 118 18.73 27.65 -11.12
CA TYR A 118 19.76 28.34 -10.34
C TYR A 118 20.69 29.11 -11.27
N ARG A 119 20.95 30.38 -10.93
CA ARG A 119 21.94 31.20 -11.64
C ARG A 119 23.37 30.87 -11.18
N GLU A 120 23.51 30.45 -9.94
CA GLU A 120 24.76 30.06 -9.29
C GLU A 120 24.52 28.75 -8.54
N LEU A 121 25.54 27.89 -8.47
CA LEU A 121 25.43 26.62 -7.76
C LEU A 121 25.15 26.88 -6.27
N PRO A 122 24.11 26.26 -5.68
CA PRO A 122 23.87 26.39 -4.26
C PRO A 122 25.07 25.83 -3.49
N ALA A 123 25.60 26.61 -2.54
CA ALA A 123 26.56 26.10 -1.59
C ALA A 123 25.82 25.12 -0.67
N MET A 124 26.31 23.88 -0.63
CA MET A 124 25.83 22.84 0.28
C MET A 124 26.27 23.12 1.71
#